data_AF-A0A925KGG3-F1
#
_entry.id   AF-A0A925KGG3-F1
#
_cell.length_a   1.000
_cell.length_b   1.000
_cell.length_c   1.000
_cell.angle_alpha   90.00
_cell.angle_beta   90.00
_cell.angle_gamma   90.00
#
_symmetry.space_group_name_H-M   'P 1'
#
loop_
_entity.id
_entity.type
_entity.pdbx_description
1 polymer ?
#
loop_
_entity_poly.entity_id
_entity_poly.type
_entity_poly.pdbx_seq_one_letter_code
_entity_poly.pdbx_strand_id
1 'polypeptide(L)'
;MTRLTRAESQAQTRERIFESARQAFARIGFAGASIDLICEAAGFSKGAFYSNFASKEQLFLDLLAQHMAREVDELTQVIAAHEDAGGVQGAIDEWLLALNSDADWSLLAIELQLHARRHPVFAAAYDELHRSHRAALGKLVGRL
;
A
#
# COMPACT_ATOMS: atom_id res chain seq x y z
N MET A 1 14.03 -13.15 27.88
CA MET A 1 13.44 -12.84 26.57
C MET A 1 12.72 -14.08 26.07
N THR A 2 11.41 -14.02 25.94
CA THR A 2 10.58 -15.14 25.48
C THR A 2 10.85 -15.43 24.00
N ARG A 3 11.03 -16.69 23.63
CA ARG A 3 11.28 -17.10 22.25
C ARG A 3 10.01 -16.89 21.42
N LEU A 4 10.12 -16.13 20.32
CA LEU A 4 9.01 -15.93 19.38
C LEU A 4 8.52 -17.27 18.83
N THR A 5 7.20 -17.38 18.66
CA THR A 5 6.57 -18.45 17.90
C THR A 5 6.97 -18.36 16.43
N ARG A 6 6.79 -19.46 15.70
CA ARG A 6 7.04 -19.48 14.25
C ARG A 6 6.20 -18.44 13.51
N ALA A 7 4.95 -18.23 13.93
CA ALA A 7 4.04 -17.26 13.32
C ALA A 7 4.51 -15.81 13.56
N GLU A 8 4.88 -15.48 14.80
CA GLU A 8 5.40 -14.14 15.13
C GLU A 8 6.72 -13.85 14.40
N SER A 9 7.62 -14.82 14.31
CA SER A 9 8.87 -14.66 13.56
C SER A 9 8.61 -14.46 12.07
N GLN A 10 7.66 -15.19 11.48
CA GLN A 10 7.29 -15.03 10.08
C GLN A 10 6.66 -13.65 9.82
N ALA A 11 5.77 -13.19 10.70
CA ALA A 11 5.16 -11.87 10.62
C ALA A 11 6.21 -10.75 10.67
N GLN A 12 7.18 -10.85 11.59
CA GLN A 12 8.28 -9.89 11.70
C GLN A 12 9.18 -9.89 10.46
N THR A 13 9.49 -11.07 9.89
CA THR A 13 10.22 -11.15 8.62
C THR A 13 9.42 -10.51 7.48
N ARG A 14 8.13 -10.81 7.39
CA ARG A 14 7.24 -10.25 6.37
C ARG A 14 7.25 -8.72 6.43
N GLU A 15 7.07 -8.15 7.63
CA GLU A 15 7.05 -6.70 7.85
C GLU A 15 8.37 -6.02 7.49
N ARG A 16 9.51 -6.61 7.87
CA ARG A 16 10.82 -6.04 7.52
C ARG A 16 11.13 -6.08 6.02
N ILE A 17 10.75 -7.16 5.35
CA ILE A 17 10.87 -7.25 3.87
C ILE A 17 9.95 -6.23 3.20
N PHE A 18 8.73 -6.08 3.74
CA PHE A 18 7.74 -5.15 3.22
C PHE A 18 8.22 -3.69 3.30
N GLU A 19 8.76 -3.29 4.46
CA GLU A 19 9.29 -1.93 4.65
C GLU A 19 10.55 -1.68 3.80
N SER A 20 11.44 -2.66 3.70
CA SER A 20 12.60 -2.59 2.80
C SER A 20 12.18 -2.40 1.34
N ALA A 21 11.15 -3.12 0.90
CA ALA A 21 10.62 -2.98 -0.46
C ALA A 21 10.00 -1.61 -0.70
N ARG A 22 9.22 -1.08 0.26
CA ARG A 22 8.65 0.27 0.19
C ARG A 22 9.74 1.31 -0.03
N GLN A 23 10.82 1.25 0.76
CA GLN A 23 11.95 2.18 0.65
C GLN A 23 12.72 1.99 -0.66
N ALA A 24 12.95 0.74 -1.09
CA ALA A 24 13.62 0.46 -2.35
C ALA A 24 12.81 0.97 -3.55
N PHE A 25 11.51 0.72 -3.58
CA PHE A 25 10.63 1.22 -4.62
C PHE A 25 10.64 2.75 -4.65
N ALA A 26 10.48 3.42 -3.51
CA ALA A 26 10.52 4.87 -3.43
C ALA A 26 11.84 5.46 -3.97
N ARG A 27 12.98 4.84 -3.65
CA ARG A 27 14.29 5.38 -3.99
C ARG A 27 14.72 5.12 -5.44
N ILE A 28 14.45 3.93 -5.96
CA ILE A 28 15.02 3.46 -7.25
C ILE A 28 13.97 2.87 -8.21
N GLY A 29 12.69 3.05 -7.90
CA GLY A 29 11.57 2.54 -8.68
C GLY A 29 11.38 1.02 -8.56
N PHE A 30 10.21 0.55 -8.98
CA PHE A 30 9.85 -0.86 -9.01
C PHE A 30 10.81 -1.67 -9.89
N ALA A 31 11.20 -1.15 -11.06
CA ALA A 31 12.10 -1.85 -11.97
C ALA A 31 13.50 -2.04 -11.38
N GLY A 32 14.04 -1.01 -10.72
CA GLY A 32 15.39 -1.03 -10.13
C GLY A 32 15.49 -1.84 -8.83
N ALA A 33 14.40 -1.95 -8.07
CA ALA A 33 14.36 -2.73 -6.83
C ALA A 33 14.31 -4.24 -7.12
N SER A 34 15.45 -4.92 -7.14
CA SER A 34 15.50 -6.38 -7.25
C SER A 34 15.11 -7.04 -5.92
N ILE A 35 14.62 -8.29 -5.97
CA ILE A 35 14.36 -9.08 -4.75
C ILE A 35 15.65 -9.23 -3.92
N ASP A 36 16.81 -9.39 -4.58
CA ASP A 36 18.11 -9.44 -3.90
C ASP A 36 18.37 -8.20 -3.06
N LEU A 37 18.22 -7.02 -3.68
CA LEU A 37 18.48 -5.74 -3.01
C LEU A 37 17.51 -5.51 -1.85
N ILE A 38 16.23 -5.86 -2.03
CA ILE A 38 15.21 -5.79 -0.97
C ILE A 38 15.58 -6.71 0.20
N CYS A 39 15.96 -7.95 -0.10
CA CYS A 39 16.35 -8.95 0.89
C CYS A 39 17.62 -8.56 1.65
N GLU A 40 18.65 -8.09 0.93
CA GLU A 40 19.91 -7.65 1.50
C GLU A 40 19.70 -6.49 2.47
N ALA A 41 18.96 -5.46 2.04
CA ALA A 41 18.61 -4.32 2.89
C ALA A 41 17.74 -4.72 4.09
N ALA A 42 16.86 -5.72 3.94
CA ALA A 42 16.04 -6.24 5.02
C ALA A 42 16.81 -7.16 5.98
N GLY A 43 18.02 -7.63 5.62
CA GLY A 43 18.79 -8.62 6.38
C GLY A 43 18.22 -10.04 6.31
N PHE A 44 17.59 -10.41 5.19
CA PHE A 44 16.98 -11.73 4.97
C PHE A 44 17.46 -12.36 3.67
N SER A 45 17.24 -13.67 3.52
CA SER A 45 17.56 -14.38 2.28
C SER A 45 16.42 -14.28 1.26
N LYS A 46 16.71 -14.55 -0.02
CA LYS A 46 15.69 -14.78 -1.05
C LYS A 46 14.68 -15.87 -0.67
N GLY A 47 15.14 -16.92 0.02
CA GLY A 47 14.25 -17.99 0.50
C GLY A 47 13.22 -17.47 1.52
N ALA A 48 13.63 -16.53 2.38
CA ALA A 48 12.73 -15.86 3.31
C ALA A 48 11.75 -14.91 2.59
N PHE A 49 12.13 -14.32 1.45
CA PHE A 49 11.17 -13.60 0.62
C PHE A 49 10.10 -14.54 0.07
N TYR A 50 10.49 -15.61 -0.61
CA TYR A 50 9.53 -16.52 -1.24
C TYR A 50 8.68 -17.34 -0.25
N SER A 51 9.07 -17.43 1.02
CA SER A 51 8.23 -17.98 2.08
C SER A 51 7.16 -17.02 2.61
N ASN A 52 7.24 -15.73 2.24
CA ASN A 52 6.33 -14.67 2.68
C ASN A 52 5.55 -14.01 1.53
N PHE A 53 6.13 -13.96 0.32
CA PHE A 53 5.57 -13.30 -0.85
C PHE A 53 5.74 -14.17 -2.09
N ALA A 54 4.68 -14.31 -2.89
CA ALA A 54 4.71 -15.10 -4.12
C ALA A 54 5.62 -14.48 -5.19
N SER A 55 5.65 -13.15 -5.28
CA SER A 55 6.45 -12.42 -6.26
C SER A 55 6.68 -10.96 -5.81
N LYS A 56 7.59 -10.27 -6.49
CA LYS A 56 7.78 -8.82 -6.31
C LYS A 56 6.52 -8.02 -6.67
N GLU A 57 5.80 -8.47 -7.68
CA GLU A 57 4.51 -7.89 -8.09
C GLU A 57 3.44 -8.04 -7.01
N GLN A 58 3.33 -9.23 -6.39
CA GLN A 58 2.39 -9.44 -5.29
C GLN A 58 2.73 -8.54 -4.10
N LEU A 59 4.02 -8.40 -3.76
CA LEU A 59 4.46 -7.46 -2.73
C LEU A 59 4.09 -6.01 -3.08
N PHE A 60 4.15 -5.63 -4.35
CA PHE A 60 3.79 -4.29 -4.79
C PHE A 60 2.28 -4.03 -4.71
N LEU A 61 1.45 -5.04 -5.01
CA LEU A 61 0.01 -5.00 -4.80
C LEU A 61 -0.35 -4.93 -3.30
N ASP A 62 0.36 -5.67 -2.45
CA ASP A 62 0.15 -5.62 -1.00
C ASP A 62 0.45 -4.22 -0.43
N LEU A 63 1.46 -3.52 -0.99
CA LEU A 63 1.75 -2.11 -0.66
C LEU A 63 0.61 -1.18 -1.07
N LEU A 64 0.07 -1.33 -2.28
CA LEU A 64 -1.10 -0.59 -2.74
C LEU A 64 -2.31 -0.83 -1.83
N ALA A 65 -2.61 -2.09 -1.51
CA ALA A 65 -3.71 -2.45 -0.63
C ALA A 65 -3.58 -1.81 0.76
N GLN A 66 -2.38 -1.80 1.35
CA GLN A 66 -2.14 -1.17 2.64
C GLN A 66 -2.32 0.35 2.58
N HIS A 67 -1.88 1.00 1.50
CA HIS A 67 -2.09 2.44 1.34
C HIS A 67 -3.58 2.79 1.21
N MET A 68 -4.31 2.09 0.36
CA MET A 68 -5.75 2.30 0.15
C MET A 68 -6.57 2.05 1.42
N ALA A 69 -6.17 1.07 2.24
CA ALA A 69 -6.79 0.86 3.53
C ALA A 69 -6.60 2.06 4.46
N ARG A 70 -5.39 2.66 4.48
CA ARG A 70 -5.13 3.89 5.24
C ARG A 70 -5.95 5.07 4.74
N GLU A 71 -6.08 5.26 3.43
CA GLU A 71 -6.93 6.32 2.85
C GLU A 71 -8.39 6.19 3.32
N VAL A 72 -8.94 4.98 3.33
CA VAL A 72 -10.30 4.70 3.81
C VAL A 72 -10.43 4.96 5.31
N ASP A 73 -9.44 4.56 6.11
CA ASP A 73 -9.43 4.78 7.56
C ASP A 73 -9.32 6.27 7.90
N GLU A 74 -8.43 7.01 7.23
CA GLU A 74 -8.27 8.46 7.37
C GLU A 74 -9.56 9.19 7.04
N LEU A 75 -10.19 8.89 5.90
CA LEU A 75 -11.45 9.51 5.53
C LEU A 75 -12.58 9.15 6.51
N THR A 76 -12.60 7.92 7.03
CA THR A 76 -13.56 7.51 8.05
C THR A 76 -13.40 8.33 9.32
N GLN A 77 -12.17 8.58 9.77
CA GLN A 77 -11.88 9.41 10.94
C GLN A 77 -12.27 10.88 10.70
N VAL A 78 -11.96 11.41 9.52
CA VAL A 78 -12.32 12.78 9.12
C VAL A 78 -13.83 12.99 9.17
N ILE A 79 -14.61 12.06 8.62
CA ILE A 79 -16.08 12.12 8.64
C ILE A 79 -16.60 12.02 10.08
N ALA A 80 -16.08 11.08 10.88
CA ALA A 80 -16.54 10.86 12.24
C ALA A 80 -16.21 12.01 13.21
N ALA A 81 -15.24 12.86 12.87
CA ALA A 81 -14.83 14.00 13.69
C ALA A 81 -15.73 15.23 13.57
N HIS A 82 -16.68 15.25 12.63
CA HIS A 82 -17.54 16.39 12.35
C HIS A 82 -19.03 16.03 12.47
N GLU A 83 -19.82 16.91 13.09
CA GLU A 83 -21.24 16.65 13.37
C GLU A 83 -22.19 17.17 12.28
N ASP A 84 -21.73 18.13 11.47
CA ASP A 84 -22.52 18.76 10.41
C ASP A 84 -21.85 18.62 9.03
N ALA A 85 -22.68 18.70 7.99
CA ALA A 85 -22.24 18.53 6.60
C ALA A 85 -21.20 19.56 6.15
N GLY A 86 -21.22 20.78 6.70
CA GLY A 86 -20.25 21.83 6.36
C GLY A 86 -18.87 21.52 6.91
N GLY A 87 -18.80 21.05 8.15
CA GLY A 87 -17.55 20.57 8.76
C GLY A 87 -16.97 19.37 8.01
N VAL A 88 -17.81 18.38 7.67
CA VAL A 88 -17.36 17.22 6.88
C VAL A 88 -16.84 17.65 5.51
N GLN A 89 -17.56 18.53 4.80
CA GLN A 89 -17.15 19.00 3.49
C GLN A 89 -15.78 19.71 3.55
N GLY A 90 -15.58 20.62 4.50
CA GLY A 90 -14.30 21.31 4.66
C GLY A 90 -13.13 20.36 4.94
N ALA A 91 -13.36 19.34 5.77
CA ALA A 91 -12.32 18.37 6.09
C ALA A 91 -12.03 17.40 4.93
N ILE A 92 -13.04 17.07 4.11
CA ILE A 92 -12.83 16.35 2.85
C ILE A 92 -12.01 17.20 1.88
N ASP A 93 -12.30 18.50 1.76
CA ASP A 93 -11.53 19.41 0.91
C ASP A 93 -10.05 19.47 1.33
N GLU A 94 -9.77 19.54 2.63
CA GLU A 94 -8.40 19.47 3.17
C GLU A 94 -7.72 18.13 2.87
N TRP A 95 -8.43 17.02 3.05
CA TRP A 95 -7.92 15.69 2.74
C TRP A 95 -7.64 15.51 1.24
N LEU A 96 -8.51 16.04 0.36
CA LEU A 96 -8.32 16.08 -1.09
C LEU A 96 -7.12 16.93 -1.51
N LEU A 97 -6.78 17.99 -0.77
CA LEU A 97 -5.58 18.79 -1.01
C LEU A 97 -4.30 18.06 -0.56
N ALA A 98 -4.41 17.18 0.44
CA ALA A 98 -3.31 16.36 0.94
C ALA A 98 -3.08 15.08 0.13
N LEU A 99 -4.07 14.64 -0.67
CA LEU A 99 -3.92 13.55 -1.62
C LEU A 99 -2.76 13.84 -2.58
N ASN A 100 -1.77 12.92 -2.60
CA ASN A 100 -0.48 13.04 -3.32
C ASN A 100 0.58 13.97 -2.67
N SER A 101 0.41 14.37 -1.41
CA SER A 101 1.48 15.10 -0.69
C SER A 101 2.72 14.24 -0.40
N ASP A 102 2.56 12.91 -0.33
CA ASP A 102 3.65 11.95 -0.31
C ASP A 102 4.19 11.74 -1.75
N ALA A 103 5.29 12.42 -2.07
CA ALA A 103 5.91 12.36 -3.39
C ALA A 103 6.41 10.95 -3.75
N ASP A 104 6.92 10.20 -2.78
CA ASP A 104 7.39 8.83 -2.98
C ASP A 104 6.22 7.94 -3.38
N TRP A 105 5.11 8.03 -2.64
CA TRP A 105 3.93 7.26 -2.95
C TRP A 105 3.29 7.65 -4.28
N SER A 106 3.26 8.95 -4.59
CA SER A 106 2.69 9.46 -5.84
C SER A 106 3.41 8.88 -7.07
N LEU A 107 4.74 8.84 -7.03
CA LEU A 107 5.53 8.21 -8.09
C LEU A 107 5.28 6.71 -8.18
N LEU A 108 5.23 6.02 -7.04
CA LEU A 108 4.95 4.58 -6.99
C LEU A 108 3.58 4.24 -7.57
N ALA A 109 2.54 4.99 -7.21
CA ALA A 109 1.20 4.78 -7.73
C ALA A 109 1.16 4.90 -9.26
N ILE A 110 1.90 5.87 -9.83
CA ILE A 110 2.06 6.01 -11.28
C ILE A 110 2.79 4.80 -11.87
N GLU A 111 3.87 4.34 -11.26
CA GLU A 111 4.59 3.14 -11.72
C GLU A 111 3.71 1.89 -11.70
N LEU A 112 2.93 1.66 -10.63
CA LEU A 112 1.96 0.56 -10.56
C LEU A 112 0.95 0.63 -11.71
N GLN A 113 0.38 1.82 -11.94
CA GLN A 113 -0.60 2.02 -13.00
C GLN A 113 0.00 1.74 -14.39
N LEU A 114 1.22 2.23 -14.65
CA LEU A 114 1.94 1.96 -15.88
C LEU A 114 2.27 0.47 -16.02
N HIS A 115 2.64 -0.20 -14.92
CA HIS A 115 2.92 -1.63 -14.90
C HIS A 115 1.66 -2.44 -15.23
N ALA A 116 0.52 -2.13 -14.60
CA ALA A 116 -0.77 -2.76 -14.89
C ALA A 116 -1.18 -2.59 -16.35
N ARG A 117 -1.03 -1.37 -16.91
CA ARG A 117 -1.34 -1.13 -18.34
C ARG A 117 -0.48 -1.93 -19.31
N ARG A 118 0.71 -2.36 -18.89
CA ARG A 118 1.66 -3.13 -19.72
C ARG A 118 1.55 -4.64 -19.51
N HIS A 119 0.96 -5.10 -18.40
CA HIS A 119 0.95 -6.51 -18.00
C HIS A 119 -0.47 -6.98 -17.64
N PRO A 120 -1.20 -7.60 -18.59
CA PRO A 120 -2.62 -7.94 -18.41
C PRO A 120 -2.93 -8.87 -17.21
N VAL A 121 -2.00 -9.78 -16.89
CA VAL A 121 -2.17 -10.70 -15.75
C VAL A 121 -2.14 -9.93 -14.42
N PHE A 122 -1.23 -8.95 -14.29
CA PHE A 122 -1.16 -8.08 -13.13
C PHE A 122 -2.35 -7.13 -13.06
N ALA A 123 -2.81 -6.63 -14.21
CA ALA A 123 -3.90 -5.67 -14.31
C ALA A 123 -5.18 -6.13 -13.62
N ALA A 124 -5.52 -7.43 -13.71
CA ALA A 124 -6.72 -7.96 -13.07
C ALA A 124 -6.73 -7.75 -11.54
N ALA A 125 -5.61 -8.02 -10.87
CA ALA A 125 -5.49 -7.84 -9.42
C ALA A 125 -5.43 -6.35 -9.04
N TYR A 126 -4.72 -5.54 -9.83
CA TYR A 126 -4.68 -4.09 -9.67
C TYR A 126 -6.07 -3.45 -9.79
N ASP A 127 -6.83 -3.82 -10.82
CA ASP A 127 -8.17 -3.30 -11.09
C ASP A 127 -9.18 -3.72 -10.01
N GLU A 128 -9.04 -4.92 -9.46
CA GLU A 128 -9.83 -5.38 -8.32
C GLU A 128 -9.59 -4.53 -7.07
N LEU A 129 -8.33 -4.27 -6.71
CA LEU A 129 -7.98 -3.40 -5.59
C LEU A 129 -8.56 -2.00 -5.77
N HIS A 130 -8.38 -1.41 -6.96
CA HIS A 130 -8.96 -0.12 -7.31
C HIS A 130 -10.49 -0.09 -7.27
N ARG A 131 -11.15 -1.17 -7.69
CA ARG A 131 -12.62 -1.27 -7.60
C ARG A 131 -13.08 -1.35 -6.15
N SER A 132 -12.42 -2.17 -5.34
CA SER A 132 -12.72 -2.34 -3.92
C SER A 132 -12.51 -1.04 -3.14
N HIS A 133 -11.43 -0.32 -3.39
CA HIS A 133 -11.16 0.98 -2.78
C HIS A 133 -12.21 2.02 -3.15
N ARG A 134 -12.53 2.17 -4.45
CA ARG A 134 -13.59 3.10 -4.89
C ARG A 134 -14.94 2.76 -4.27
N ALA A 135 -15.27 1.47 -4.14
CA ALA A 135 -16.51 1.04 -3.50
C ALA A 135 -16.51 1.37 -1.99
N ALA A 136 -15.37 1.26 -1.30
CA ALA A 136 -15.24 1.65 0.10
C ALA A 136 -15.42 3.16 0.29
N LEU A 137 -14.69 3.98 -0.48
CA LEU A 137 -14.84 5.45 -0.45
C LEU A 137 -16.27 5.88 -0.81
N GLY A 138 -16.88 5.27 -1.83
CA GLY A 138 -18.26 5.55 -2.24
C GLY A 138 -19.29 5.28 -1.13
N LYS A 139 -19.08 4.25 -0.31
CA LYS A 139 -19.93 3.97 0.87
C LYS A 139 -19.78 5.03 1.96
N LEU A 140 -18.60 5.62 2.10
CA LEU A 140 -18.36 6.70 3.07
C LEU A 140 -19.05 7.99 2.61
N VAL A 141 -18.84 8.38 1.35
CA VAL A 141 -19.46 9.58 0.78
C VAL A 141 -20.99 9.46 0.74
N GLY A 142 -21.54 8.27 0.44
CA GLY A 142 -23.00 8.06 0.44
C GLY A 142 -23.68 8.13 1.82
N ARG A 143 -22.93 8.33 2.91
CA ARG A 143 -23.46 8.54 4.27
C ARG A 143 -23.54 10.01 4.66
N LEU A 144 -22.96 10.89 3.84
CA LEU A 144 -22.97 12.35 4.01
C LEU A 144 -24.27 12.92 3.44
#